data_AF-A0A1R4GHH3-F1
#
_entry.id   AF-A0A1R4GHH3-F1
#
_cell.length_a   1.000
_cell.length_b   1.000
_cell.length_c   1.000
_cell.angle_alpha   90.00
_cell.angle_beta   90.00
_cell.angle_gamma   90.00
#
_symmetry.space_group_name_H-M   'P 1'
#
loop_
_entity.id
_entity.type
_entity.pdbx_description
1 polymer ?
#
loop_
_entity_poly.entity_id
_entity_poly.type
_entity_poly.pdbx_seq_one_letter_code
_entity_poly.pdbx_strand_id
1 'polypeptide(L)'
;MRRTTTMTTIAALGGTALLLAGCSGGSDASAGTDETGGEAAANVFEFQVNGIEPAEEIAVRVPDDLREAMGSEADGLVLNGFTVRAHDVEGAEFCAAELNLDWADGQPSGFIENNTEDLARAEGEQQLLDATGESSLDSLARTLDEVYSSAGVLGDDYSSIGQDSWDDIRTGLAEKGEGYSIFSEYATVPDTLTGQEMIDTFLDTSAENSGLDESSAVATLLGQDSSDATSIDEFDPNATEEGTFVAADHSSAIVVGDCAASATDPDNAFEVGLGSVDSDGEASSIAEVQLSVMTDGTVGVAGEVEGYMRDANENWIKG
;
A
#
# COMPACT_ATOMS: atom_id res chain seq x y z
N MET A 1 13.75 15.59 13.86
CA MET A 1 14.97 16.21 13.26
C MET A 1 14.96 15.87 11.77
N ARG A 2 14.67 16.83 10.89
CA ARG A 2 14.59 16.60 9.43
C ARG A 2 15.98 16.27 8.87
N ARG A 3 16.14 15.11 8.24
CA ARG A 3 17.32 14.75 7.44
C ARG A 3 17.12 15.29 6.03
N THR A 4 17.85 16.35 5.71
CA THR A 4 17.94 16.91 4.36
C THR A 4 18.96 16.09 3.58
N THR A 5 18.52 15.19 2.70
CA THR A 5 19.41 14.50 1.77
C THR A 5 19.61 15.39 0.54
N THR A 6 20.82 15.92 0.40
CA THR A 6 21.21 16.79 -0.72
C THR A 6 21.62 15.91 -1.89
N MET A 7 20.77 15.74 -2.91
CA MET A 7 21.17 15.07 -4.15
C MET A 7 21.94 16.03 -5.05
N THR A 8 23.07 15.53 -5.53
CA THR A 8 24.05 16.28 -6.33
C THR A 8 23.69 16.14 -7.81
N THR A 9 23.37 17.26 -8.46
CA THR A 9 23.05 17.34 -9.89
C THR A 9 24.30 17.05 -10.74
N ILE A 10 24.27 16.01 -11.58
CA ILE A 10 25.24 15.81 -12.65
C ILE A 10 24.62 16.33 -13.95
N ALA A 11 25.12 17.48 -14.41
CA ALA A 11 24.81 18.01 -15.73
C ALA A 11 25.67 17.28 -16.79
N ALA A 12 25.03 16.58 -17.72
CA ALA A 12 25.67 16.10 -18.94
C ALA A 12 25.01 16.75 -20.16
N LEU A 13 25.74 17.70 -20.75
CA LEU A 13 25.50 18.26 -22.08
C LEU A 13 25.88 17.23 -23.15
N GLY A 14 25.01 16.99 -24.13
CA GLY A 14 25.39 16.19 -25.30
C GLY A 14 24.24 15.99 -26.28
N GLY A 15 23.97 16.99 -27.11
CA GLY A 15 23.01 16.85 -28.21
C GLY A 15 23.52 15.94 -29.32
N THR A 16 22.61 15.22 -29.99
CA THR A 16 22.72 14.90 -31.42
C THR A 16 21.30 14.69 -31.96
N ALA A 17 20.87 15.57 -32.85
CA ALA A 17 19.68 15.40 -33.66
C ALA A 17 19.96 14.39 -34.79
N LEU A 18 19.09 13.40 -34.95
CA LEU A 18 19.04 12.54 -36.14
C LEU A 18 17.57 12.43 -36.59
N LEU A 19 17.24 13.21 -37.61
CA LEU A 19 16.05 13.06 -38.43
C LEU A 19 16.26 11.90 -39.40
N LEU A 20 15.41 10.87 -39.35
CA LEU A 20 15.22 9.93 -40.46
C LEU A 20 13.73 9.60 -40.59
N ALA A 21 13.16 10.02 -41.71
CA ALA A 21 11.80 9.71 -42.14
C ALA A 21 11.78 8.47 -43.05
N GLY A 22 10.74 7.63 -42.90
CA GLY A 22 9.97 7.07 -44.01
C GLY A 22 10.31 5.67 -44.56
N CYS A 23 9.36 4.72 -44.43
CA CYS A 23 8.91 3.78 -45.48
C CYS A 23 7.66 3.03 -44.99
N SER A 24 6.44 3.44 -45.31
CA SER A 24 5.56 2.93 -46.39
C SER A 24 5.64 1.42 -46.67
N GLY A 25 4.55 0.69 -46.40
CA GLY A 25 4.29 -0.64 -46.95
C GLY A 25 3.03 -1.26 -46.35
N GLY A 26 1.91 -1.22 -47.08
CA GLY A 26 0.66 -1.87 -46.73
C GLY A 26 0.32 -3.07 -47.64
N SER A 27 -0.58 -3.91 -47.09
CA SER A 27 -1.35 -5.02 -47.69
C SER A 27 -0.58 -6.36 -47.80
N ASP A 28 -1.06 -7.53 -47.35
CA ASP A 28 -2.42 -8.06 -47.29
C ASP A 28 -2.65 -9.06 -46.13
N ALA A 29 -3.94 -9.23 -45.82
CA ALA A 29 -4.55 -10.01 -44.75
C ALA A 29 -4.30 -11.53 -44.77
N SER A 30 -4.28 -12.12 -43.57
CA SER A 30 -4.85 -13.45 -43.33
C SER A 30 -5.67 -13.40 -42.05
N ALA A 31 -6.97 -13.63 -42.18
CA ALA A 31 -7.91 -13.76 -41.09
C ALA A 31 -7.67 -15.08 -40.35
N GLY A 32 -7.53 -14.99 -39.03
CA GLY A 32 -7.74 -16.07 -38.07
C GLY A 32 -8.52 -15.45 -36.91
N THR A 33 -9.74 -15.94 -36.71
CA THR A 33 -10.69 -15.50 -35.68
C THR A 33 -10.43 -16.23 -34.35
N ASP A 34 -10.92 -15.62 -33.27
CA ASP A 34 -11.11 -16.09 -31.88
C ASP A 34 -9.95 -15.82 -30.90
N GLU A 35 -10.15 -15.33 -29.68
CA GLU A 35 -11.21 -14.61 -28.95
C GLU A 35 -10.53 -14.17 -27.64
N THR A 36 -10.54 -12.86 -27.32
CA THR A 36 -10.86 -12.22 -26.01
C THR A 36 -10.39 -10.77 -26.06
N GLY A 37 -11.31 -9.86 -25.72
CA GLY A 37 -11.13 -8.42 -25.86
C GLY A 37 -10.19 -7.84 -24.81
N GLY A 38 -9.25 -7.05 -25.29
CA GLY A 38 -8.55 -6.01 -24.56
C GLY A 38 -8.08 -5.02 -25.60
N GLU A 39 -8.73 -3.87 -25.69
CA GLU A 39 -8.24 -2.77 -26.52
C GLU A 39 -6.85 -2.42 -25.98
N ALA A 40 -5.80 -2.60 -26.80
CA ALA A 40 -4.44 -2.37 -26.34
C ALA A 40 -4.31 -0.90 -25.93
N ALA A 41 -4.10 -0.64 -24.64
CA ALA A 41 -3.81 0.70 -24.15
C ALA A 41 -2.66 1.28 -25.00
N ALA A 42 -2.87 2.47 -25.55
CA ALA A 42 -1.89 3.09 -26.46
C ALA A 42 -0.59 3.47 -25.74
N ASN A 43 -0.63 3.57 -24.40
CA ASN A 43 0.48 3.92 -23.54
C ASN A 43 0.73 2.77 -22.55
N VAL A 44 1.92 2.17 -22.62
CA VAL A 44 2.33 1.06 -21.74
C VAL A 44 3.62 1.47 -21.03
N PHE A 45 3.65 1.29 -19.71
CA PHE A 45 4.81 1.46 -18.85
C PHE A 45 5.30 0.10 -18.34
N GLU A 46 6.56 -0.23 -18.64
CA GLU A 46 7.17 -1.53 -18.32
C GLU A 46 8.55 -1.35 -17.64
N PHE A 47 8.75 -0.27 -16.88
CA PHE A 47 9.97 -0.02 -16.08
C PHE A 47 11.30 0.08 -16.87
N GLN A 48 11.24 0.09 -18.20
CA GLN A 48 12.41 0.24 -19.08
C GLN A 48 12.84 1.72 -19.27
N VAL A 49 11.96 2.64 -18.88
CA VAL A 49 12.15 4.08 -18.94
C VAL A 49 11.80 4.67 -17.58
N ASN A 50 12.35 5.83 -17.22
CA ASN A 50 12.08 6.49 -15.93
C ASN A 50 10.65 7.08 -15.81
N GLY A 51 9.82 6.88 -16.83
CA GLY A 51 8.44 7.34 -16.90
C GLY A 51 8.00 7.55 -18.34
N ILE A 52 6.69 7.67 -18.55
CA ILE A 52 6.12 7.98 -19.87
C ILE A 52 5.41 9.34 -19.87
N GLU A 53 5.21 9.89 -21.07
CA GLU A 53 4.46 11.14 -21.21
C GLU A 53 3.04 10.97 -20.66
N PRO A 54 2.50 12.02 -20.01
CA PRO A 54 1.18 11.93 -19.42
C PRO A 54 0.09 11.69 -20.46
N ALA A 55 -0.88 10.84 -20.09
CA ALA A 55 -1.97 10.43 -20.95
C ALA A 55 -3.26 10.22 -20.16
N GLU A 56 -4.39 10.13 -20.86
CA GLU A 56 -5.71 9.83 -20.27
C GLU A 56 -5.79 8.40 -19.69
N GLU A 57 -5.00 7.48 -20.27
CA GLU A 57 -4.90 6.09 -19.82
C GLU A 57 -3.48 5.56 -20.04
N ILE A 58 -2.98 4.84 -19.04
CA ILE A 58 -1.69 4.14 -19.06
C ILE A 58 -1.88 2.71 -18.53
N ALA A 59 -1.32 1.72 -19.22
CA ALA A 59 -1.18 0.36 -18.71
C ALA A 59 0.20 0.18 -18.07
N VAL A 60 0.24 -0.28 -16.82
CA VAL A 60 1.45 -0.63 -16.08
C VAL A 60 1.57 -2.14 -16.03
N ARG A 61 2.73 -2.69 -16.41
CA ARG A 61 2.93 -4.15 -16.49
C ARG A 61 4.32 -4.55 -16.02
N VAL A 62 4.41 -5.71 -15.37
CA VAL A 62 5.69 -6.39 -15.15
C VAL A 62 6.12 -7.02 -16.47
N PRO A 63 7.25 -6.62 -17.09
CA PRO A 63 7.64 -7.16 -18.38
C PRO A 63 8.11 -8.62 -18.28
N ASP A 64 7.89 -9.39 -19.35
CA ASP A 64 8.20 -10.83 -19.38
C ASP A 64 9.68 -11.14 -19.14
N ASP A 65 10.58 -10.26 -19.60
CA ASP A 65 12.03 -10.42 -19.39
C ASP A 65 12.44 -10.18 -17.92
N LEU A 66 11.70 -9.35 -17.18
CA LEU A 66 11.86 -9.23 -15.72
C LEU A 66 11.33 -10.48 -15.02
N ARG A 67 10.14 -10.97 -15.39
CA ARG A 67 9.60 -12.22 -14.85
C ARG A 67 10.54 -13.41 -15.05
N GLU A 68 11.16 -13.50 -16.23
CA GLU A 68 12.17 -14.52 -16.50
C GLU A 68 13.40 -14.38 -15.58
N ALA A 69 13.86 -13.14 -15.34
CA ALA A 69 14.97 -12.87 -14.44
C ALA A 69 14.65 -13.17 -12.97
N MET A 70 13.39 -12.95 -12.55
CA MET A 70 12.89 -13.27 -11.21
C MET A 70 12.84 -14.77 -10.93
N GLY A 71 12.65 -15.60 -11.97
CA GLY A 71 12.55 -17.05 -11.79
C GLY A 71 11.38 -17.42 -10.88
N SER A 72 11.63 -18.19 -9.82
CA SER A 72 10.57 -18.61 -8.88
C SER A 72 9.96 -17.48 -8.07
N GLU A 73 10.62 -16.32 -7.96
CA GLU A 73 10.03 -15.15 -7.30
C GLU A 73 8.84 -14.60 -8.10
N ALA A 74 8.80 -14.83 -9.42
CA ALA A 74 7.66 -14.43 -10.26
C ALA A 74 6.38 -15.22 -9.95
N ASP A 75 6.50 -16.44 -9.41
CA ASP A 75 5.35 -17.25 -9.02
C ASP A 75 4.58 -16.65 -7.84
N GLY A 76 5.24 -15.79 -7.05
CA GLY A 76 4.65 -15.08 -5.92
C GLY A 76 3.99 -13.75 -6.29
N LEU A 77 4.07 -13.30 -7.55
CA LEU A 77 3.46 -12.02 -7.95
C LEU A 77 1.98 -11.98 -7.59
N VAL A 78 1.54 -10.83 -7.05
CA VAL A 78 0.14 -10.61 -6.72
C VAL A 78 -0.61 -9.97 -7.89
N LEU A 79 0.05 -9.03 -8.57
CA LEU A 79 -0.47 -8.35 -9.75
C LEU A 79 0.40 -8.66 -10.97
N ASN A 80 -0.26 -8.95 -12.09
CA ASN A 80 0.37 -8.92 -13.41
C ASN A 80 0.63 -7.48 -13.87
N GLY A 81 -0.21 -6.55 -13.41
CA GLY A 81 -0.19 -5.14 -13.74
C GLY A 81 -1.52 -4.48 -13.41
N PHE A 82 -1.72 -3.27 -13.92
CA PHE A 82 -2.98 -2.55 -13.84
C PHE A 82 -3.09 -1.53 -14.97
N THR A 83 -4.29 -1.04 -15.24
CA THR A 83 -4.46 0.21 -16.01
C THR A 83 -4.88 1.33 -15.08
N VAL A 84 -4.38 2.53 -15.36
CA VAL A 84 -4.69 3.73 -14.58
C VAL A 84 -5.29 4.79 -15.49
N ARG A 85 -6.31 5.48 -14.97
CA ARG A 85 -6.92 6.68 -15.55
C ARG A 85 -7.15 7.72 -14.46
N ALA A 86 -7.19 8.99 -14.85
CA ALA A 86 -7.74 10.01 -13.95
C ALA A 86 -9.25 9.78 -13.84
N HIS A 87 -9.78 9.83 -12.61
CA HIS A 87 -11.20 9.77 -12.33
C HIS A 87 -11.74 11.20 -12.15
N ASP A 88 -12.83 11.51 -12.84
CA ASP A 88 -13.44 12.84 -12.75
C ASP A 88 -14.08 13.04 -11.37
N VAL A 89 -13.61 14.04 -10.63
CA VAL A 89 -14.16 14.48 -9.34
C VAL A 89 -14.59 15.94 -9.40
N GLU A 90 -15.67 16.30 -8.72
CA GLU A 90 -16.11 17.70 -8.61
C GLU A 90 -15.31 18.42 -7.51
N GLY A 91 -14.67 19.50 -7.92
CA GLY A 91 -13.77 20.26 -7.05
C GLY A 91 -12.39 20.33 -7.68
N ALA A 92 -11.55 21.23 -7.16
CA ALA A 92 -10.15 21.33 -7.57
C ALA A 92 -9.22 21.07 -6.39
N GLU A 93 -9.76 20.45 -5.32
CA GLU A 93 -9.03 20.17 -4.09
C GLU A 93 -8.25 18.86 -4.22
N PHE A 94 -8.91 17.81 -4.69
CA PHE A 94 -8.33 16.48 -4.86
C PHE A 94 -8.35 16.01 -6.31
N CYS A 95 -7.49 15.05 -6.59
CA CYS A 95 -7.46 14.26 -7.80
C CYS A 95 -7.65 12.79 -7.43
N ALA A 96 -8.23 12.02 -8.35
CA ALA A 96 -8.50 10.61 -8.14
C ALA A 96 -7.92 9.77 -9.28
N ALA A 97 -7.28 8.65 -8.93
CA ALA A 97 -6.81 7.64 -9.87
C ALA A 97 -7.75 6.44 -9.85
N GLU A 98 -8.32 6.06 -10.99
CA GLU A 98 -9.02 4.80 -11.13
C GLU A 98 -8.04 3.74 -11.64
N LEU A 99 -7.88 2.68 -10.85
CA LEU A 99 -7.04 1.52 -11.13
C LEU A 99 -7.94 0.36 -11.55
N ASN A 100 -7.65 -0.25 -12.69
CA ASN A 100 -8.21 -1.56 -13.05
C ASN A 100 -7.11 -2.60 -12.90
N LEU A 101 -7.32 -3.55 -11.99
CA LEU A 101 -6.29 -4.44 -11.47
C LEU A 101 -6.28 -5.76 -12.24
N ASP A 102 -5.11 -6.17 -12.70
CA ASP A 102 -4.89 -7.46 -13.34
C ASP A 102 -4.18 -8.39 -12.34
N TRP A 103 -4.97 -9.14 -11.57
CA TRP A 103 -4.46 -10.06 -10.56
C TRP A 103 -3.77 -11.26 -11.18
N ALA A 104 -2.68 -11.69 -10.54
CA ALA A 104 -2.04 -12.97 -10.82
C ALA A 104 -2.94 -14.14 -10.37
N ASP A 105 -2.67 -15.34 -10.89
CA ASP A 105 -3.53 -16.50 -10.69
C ASP A 105 -3.81 -16.79 -9.20
N GLY A 106 -5.09 -16.81 -8.83
CA GLY A 106 -5.54 -17.09 -7.46
C GLY A 106 -5.56 -15.88 -6.51
N GLN A 107 -5.21 -14.69 -6.99
CA GLN A 107 -5.21 -13.44 -6.23
C GLN A 107 -6.44 -12.55 -6.53
N PRO A 108 -6.80 -11.63 -5.62
CA PRO A 108 -6.24 -11.42 -4.29
C PRO A 108 -6.79 -12.39 -3.24
N SER A 109 -7.76 -13.24 -3.61
CA SER A 109 -8.44 -14.14 -2.66
C SER A 109 -7.47 -15.04 -1.90
N GLY A 110 -6.46 -15.62 -2.56
CA GLY A 110 -5.45 -16.44 -1.91
C GLY A 110 -4.62 -15.67 -0.88
N PHE A 111 -4.27 -14.40 -1.16
CA PHE A 111 -3.60 -13.56 -0.18
C PHE A 111 -4.49 -13.24 1.01
N ILE A 112 -5.72 -12.78 0.75
CA ILE A 112 -6.70 -12.41 1.78
C ILE A 112 -6.97 -13.60 2.71
N GLU A 113 -7.24 -14.78 2.15
CA GLU A 113 -7.52 -16.00 2.91
C GLU A 113 -6.34 -16.45 3.80
N ASN A 114 -5.09 -16.23 3.37
CA ASN A 114 -3.91 -16.71 4.08
C ASN A 114 -3.30 -15.67 5.04
N ASN A 115 -3.59 -14.38 4.86
CA ASN A 115 -2.97 -13.29 5.62
C ASN A 115 -3.98 -12.52 6.48
N THR A 116 -5.19 -13.04 6.66
CA THR A 116 -6.21 -12.34 7.44
C THR A 116 -5.73 -12.04 8.87
N GLU A 117 -5.00 -12.95 9.51
CA GLU A 117 -4.51 -12.75 10.87
C GLU A 117 -3.40 -11.69 10.95
N ASP A 118 -2.41 -11.73 10.04
CA ASP A 118 -1.27 -10.81 10.04
C ASP A 118 -1.66 -9.38 9.65
N LEU A 119 -2.54 -9.23 8.66
CA LEU A 119 -3.08 -7.92 8.26
C LEU A 119 -3.98 -7.34 9.36
N ALA A 120 -4.79 -8.17 10.03
CA ALA A 120 -5.65 -7.72 11.13
C ALA A 120 -4.81 -7.30 12.34
N ARG A 121 -3.68 -7.97 12.54
CA ARG A 121 -2.69 -7.58 13.53
C ARG A 121 -2.09 -6.21 13.19
N ALA A 122 -1.64 -5.98 11.96
CA ALA A 122 -1.09 -4.71 11.51
C ALA A 122 -2.09 -3.54 11.61
N GLU A 123 -3.35 -3.76 11.24
CA GLU A 123 -4.41 -2.77 11.43
C GLU A 123 -4.65 -2.48 12.92
N GLY A 124 -4.71 -3.52 13.74
CA GLY A 124 -4.81 -3.41 15.19
C GLY A 124 -3.65 -2.62 15.80
N GLU A 125 -2.44 -2.71 15.24
CA GLU A 125 -1.27 -1.93 15.65
C GLU A 125 -1.51 -0.44 15.41
N GLN A 126 -1.95 -0.07 14.20
CA GLN A 126 -2.20 1.32 13.84
C GLN A 126 -3.35 1.91 14.67
N GLN A 127 -4.47 1.20 14.80
CA GLN A 127 -5.59 1.61 15.65
C GLN A 127 -5.16 1.83 17.11
N LEU A 128 -4.28 0.96 17.62
CA LEU A 128 -3.75 1.09 18.97
C LEU A 128 -2.86 2.32 19.11
N LEU A 129 -2.01 2.62 18.12
CA LEU A 129 -1.16 3.81 18.12
C LEU A 129 -1.98 5.10 18.05
N ASP A 130 -2.98 5.16 17.18
CA ASP A 130 -3.84 6.33 17.03
C ASP A 130 -4.68 6.57 18.28
N ALA A 131 -5.25 5.51 18.85
CA ALA A 131 -6.05 5.60 20.07
C ALA A 131 -5.21 5.99 21.30
N THR A 132 -3.92 5.65 21.33
CA THR A 132 -3.02 5.99 22.44
C THR A 132 -2.26 7.30 22.22
N GLY A 133 -2.19 7.78 20.98
CA GLY A 133 -1.34 8.90 20.57
C GLY A 133 0.16 8.59 20.64
N GLU A 134 0.54 7.31 20.73
CA GLU A 134 1.94 6.89 20.77
C GLU A 134 2.53 6.79 19.37
N SER A 135 3.82 7.10 19.25
CA SER A 135 4.51 7.11 17.95
C SER A 135 5.03 5.74 17.50
N SER A 136 5.01 4.73 18.38
CA SER A 136 5.42 3.35 18.10
C SER A 136 4.98 2.40 19.22
N LEU A 137 4.78 1.13 18.89
CA LEU A 137 4.41 0.09 19.87
C LEU A 137 5.48 -0.07 20.94
N ASP A 138 6.73 0.13 20.55
CA ASP A 138 7.90 0.14 21.41
C ASP A 138 7.84 1.27 22.47
N SER A 139 7.31 2.43 22.10
CA SER A 139 7.05 3.54 23.02
C SER A 139 5.88 3.21 23.94
N LEU A 140 4.80 2.70 23.37
CA LEU A 140 3.63 2.25 24.12
C LEU A 140 3.98 1.15 25.14
N ALA A 141 4.79 0.16 24.76
CA ALA A 141 5.22 -0.93 25.63
C ALA A 141 5.99 -0.40 26.84
N ARG A 142 6.88 0.58 26.64
CA ARG A 142 7.60 1.24 27.74
C ARG A 142 6.66 2.05 28.63
N THR A 143 5.71 2.78 28.02
CA THR A 143 4.68 3.52 28.77
C THR A 143 3.86 2.55 29.63
N LEU A 144 3.45 1.41 29.08
CA LEU A 144 2.74 0.36 29.80
C LEU A 144 3.61 -0.24 30.92
N ASP A 145 4.86 -0.59 30.66
CA ASP A 145 5.80 -1.09 31.68
C ASP A 145 5.99 -0.09 32.84
N GLU A 146 6.11 1.20 32.54
CA GLU A 146 6.26 2.26 33.54
C GLU A 146 4.98 2.44 34.38
N VAL A 147 3.82 2.43 33.73
CA VAL A 147 2.52 2.52 34.39
C VAL A 147 2.30 1.32 35.30
N TYR A 148 2.57 0.11 34.83
CA TYR A 148 2.46 -1.12 35.62
C TYR A 148 3.48 -1.20 36.77
N SER A 149 4.70 -0.74 36.54
CA SER A 149 5.74 -0.68 37.58
C SER A 149 5.43 0.36 38.66
N SER A 150 4.87 1.51 38.27
CA SER A 150 4.54 2.61 39.18
C SER A 150 3.27 2.38 40.00
N ALA A 151 2.33 1.57 39.49
CA ALA A 151 1.15 1.11 40.22
C ALA A 151 1.48 0.14 41.38
N GLY A 152 2.76 -0.23 41.57
CA GLY A 152 3.19 -1.05 42.71
C GLY A 152 2.79 -2.52 42.61
N VAL A 153 2.47 -3.00 41.41
CA VAL A 153 1.91 -4.34 41.15
C VAL A 153 2.96 -5.46 41.27
N LEU A 154 4.26 -5.15 41.32
CA LEU A 154 5.33 -6.14 41.57
C LEU A 154 5.57 -6.44 43.07
N GLY A 155 4.53 -6.40 43.90
CA GLY A 155 4.61 -6.64 45.34
C GLY A 155 3.82 -7.88 45.77
N ASP A 156 4.54 -8.98 45.97
CA ASP A 156 4.16 -10.25 46.62
C ASP A 156 2.81 -10.31 47.40
N ASP A 157 1.64 -10.33 46.74
CA ASP A 157 0.43 -11.10 47.10
C ASP A 157 -0.66 -10.87 46.02
N TYR A 158 -0.75 -11.78 45.06
CA TYR A 158 -1.40 -11.58 43.75
C TYR A 158 -2.83 -12.16 43.65
N SER A 159 -3.63 -12.11 44.72
CA SER A 159 -5.02 -12.62 44.71
C SER A 159 -6.10 -11.54 44.64
N SER A 160 -5.71 -10.27 44.51
CA SER A 160 -6.65 -9.14 44.56
C SER A 160 -6.33 -8.00 43.60
N ILE A 161 -5.98 -8.29 42.34
CA ILE A 161 -6.13 -7.28 41.28
C ILE A 161 -7.64 -7.07 41.08
N GLY A 162 -8.21 -6.19 41.90
CA GLY A 162 -9.58 -5.70 41.76
C GLY A 162 -9.64 -4.60 40.70
N GLN A 163 -10.87 -4.26 40.27
CA GLN A 163 -11.17 -3.16 39.34
C GLN A 163 -10.41 -1.86 39.64
N ASP A 164 -10.08 -1.61 40.90
CA ASP A 164 -9.38 -0.41 41.37
C ASP A 164 -7.95 -0.25 40.76
N SER A 165 -7.25 -1.34 40.43
CA SER A 165 -5.92 -1.26 39.77
C SER A 165 -6.04 -0.88 38.30
N TRP A 166 -7.15 -1.23 37.65
CA TRP A 166 -7.46 -0.83 36.29
C TRP A 166 -7.91 0.63 36.24
N ASP A 167 -8.57 1.13 37.29
CA ASP A 167 -8.92 2.54 37.43
C ASP A 167 -7.67 3.43 37.56
N ASP A 168 -6.61 2.98 38.23
CA ASP A 168 -5.35 3.73 38.35
C ASP A 168 -4.54 3.75 37.04
N ILE A 169 -4.45 2.62 36.33
CA ILE A 169 -3.87 2.54 34.98
C ILE A 169 -4.67 3.42 34.01
N ARG A 170 -6.01 3.36 34.08
CA ARG A 170 -6.94 4.21 33.34
C ARG A 170 -6.75 5.69 33.66
N THR A 171 -6.53 6.03 34.92
CA THR A 171 -6.32 7.42 35.33
C THR A 171 -4.97 7.93 34.83
N GLY A 172 -3.90 7.12 34.89
CA GLY A 172 -2.58 7.48 34.37
C GLY A 172 -2.54 7.66 32.84
N LEU A 173 -3.33 6.87 32.10
CA LEU A 173 -3.49 7.01 30.65
C LEU A 173 -4.41 8.19 30.29
N ALA A 174 -5.52 8.37 31.00
CA ALA A 174 -6.46 9.49 30.79
C ALA A 174 -5.86 10.86 31.14
N GLU A 175 -4.91 10.95 32.08
CA GLU A 175 -4.19 12.18 32.38
C GLU A 175 -3.19 12.58 31.26
N LYS A 176 -2.89 11.68 30.31
CA LYS A 176 -1.93 11.90 29.21
C LYS A 176 -2.57 12.14 27.83
N GLY A 177 -3.85 11.86 27.62
CA GLY A 177 -4.56 12.12 26.36
C GLY A 177 -5.86 11.32 26.27
N GLU A 178 -6.84 11.82 25.50
CA GLU A 178 -8.15 11.17 25.35
C GLU A 178 -8.01 9.84 24.60
N GLY A 179 -7.76 8.75 25.34
CA GLY A 179 -7.46 7.41 24.80
C GLY A 179 -8.06 6.28 25.64
N TYR A 180 -9.37 6.10 25.47
CA TYR A 180 -10.04 4.80 25.31
C TYR A 180 -10.26 3.77 26.44
N SER A 181 -11.23 2.90 26.11
CA SER A 181 -11.75 1.71 26.78
C SER A 181 -11.29 0.37 26.16
N ILE A 182 -10.25 0.34 25.30
CA ILE A 182 -9.94 -0.81 24.42
C ILE A 182 -9.52 -2.08 25.17
N PHE A 183 -8.84 -1.95 26.31
CA PHE A 183 -8.40 -3.11 27.10
C PHE A 183 -9.48 -3.69 28.04
N SER A 184 -10.71 -3.14 28.02
CA SER A 184 -11.74 -3.50 29.01
C SER A 184 -12.59 -4.73 28.65
N GLU A 185 -12.57 -5.17 27.39
CA GLU A 185 -13.49 -6.20 26.87
C GLU A 185 -12.85 -7.61 26.76
N TYR A 186 -11.52 -7.71 26.78
CA TYR A 186 -10.80 -8.97 26.61
C TYR A 186 -10.18 -9.49 27.92
N ALA A 187 -10.37 -10.79 28.15
CA ALA A 187 -10.41 -11.47 29.43
C ALA A 187 -9.09 -11.52 30.24
N THR A 188 -9.22 -11.78 31.55
CA THR A 188 -8.21 -12.27 32.51
C THR A 188 -6.76 -12.31 32.00
N VAL A 189 -6.04 -11.22 32.25
CA VAL A 189 -4.60 -11.10 31.97
C VAL A 189 -3.82 -12.03 32.90
N PRO A 190 -2.94 -12.92 32.39
CA PRO A 190 -2.02 -13.70 33.23
C PRO A 190 -1.13 -12.78 34.08
N ASP A 191 -0.77 -13.25 35.28
CA ASP A 191 -0.23 -12.44 36.38
C ASP A 191 1.14 -11.74 36.12
N THR A 192 1.73 -11.85 34.92
CA THR A 192 3.10 -11.38 34.61
C THR A 192 3.35 -10.91 33.17
N LEU A 193 2.39 -10.29 32.48
CA LEU A 193 2.67 -9.76 31.14
C LEU A 193 3.48 -8.46 31.19
N THR A 194 4.55 -8.39 30.41
CA THR A 194 5.26 -7.16 30.03
C THR A 194 4.37 -6.26 29.17
N GLY A 195 4.73 -4.98 29.05
CA GLY A 195 4.10 -4.03 28.12
C GLY A 195 3.97 -4.58 26.71
N GLN A 196 5.01 -5.28 26.25
CA GLN A 196 5.02 -5.95 24.96
C GLN A 196 4.00 -7.09 24.88
N GLU A 197 3.96 -7.97 25.88
CA GLU A 197 3.02 -9.10 25.89
C GLU A 197 1.55 -8.64 25.99
N MET A 198 1.29 -7.49 26.61
CA MET A 198 -0.05 -6.88 26.64
C MET A 198 -0.46 -6.33 25.28
N ILE A 199 0.47 -5.69 24.57
CA ILE A 199 0.26 -5.26 23.19
C ILE A 199 0.02 -6.49 22.32
N ASP A 200 0.88 -7.51 22.39
CA ASP A 200 0.73 -8.72 21.60
C ASP A 200 -0.61 -9.42 21.85
N THR A 201 -1.03 -9.55 23.11
CA THR A 201 -2.33 -10.13 23.46
C THR A 201 -3.49 -9.31 22.89
N PHE A 202 -3.39 -7.97 22.97
CA PHE A 202 -4.40 -7.08 22.39
C PHE A 202 -4.49 -7.26 20.88
N LEU A 203 -3.35 -7.29 20.20
CA LEU A 203 -3.27 -7.40 18.75
C LEU A 203 -3.73 -8.77 18.26
N ASP A 204 -3.35 -9.85 18.93
CA ASP A 204 -3.83 -11.20 18.61
C ASP A 204 -5.34 -11.29 18.81
N THR A 205 -5.84 -10.76 19.93
CA THR A 205 -7.29 -10.78 20.18
C THR A 205 -8.04 -9.87 19.22
N SER A 206 -7.46 -8.72 18.85
CA SER A 206 -8.01 -7.86 17.81
C SER A 206 -8.08 -8.64 16.52
N ALA A 207 -6.98 -9.27 16.07
CA ALA A 207 -6.92 -10.06 14.85
C ALA A 207 -7.92 -11.22 14.82
N GLU A 208 -8.12 -11.92 15.94
CA GLU A 208 -9.12 -12.98 16.06
C GLU A 208 -10.58 -12.48 15.94
N ASN A 209 -10.84 -11.20 16.26
CA ASN A 209 -12.18 -10.61 16.27
C ASN A 209 -12.44 -9.61 15.13
N SER A 210 -11.39 -9.11 14.49
CA SER A 210 -11.46 -8.27 13.31
C SER A 210 -11.53 -9.20 12.10
N GLY A 211 -12.73 -9.36 11.55
CA GLY A 211 -12.81 -9.69 10.14
C GLY A 211 -12.30 -8.47 9.41
N LEU A 212 -11.04 -8.51 8.95
CA LEU A 212 -10.57 -7.54 7.98
C LEU A 212 -11.61 -7.40 6.88
N ASP A 213 -11.97 -6.18 6.57
CA ASP A 213 -12.72 -5.95 5.36
C ASP A 213 -11.76 -6.15 4.16
N GLU A 214 -12.28 -6.76 3.10
CA GLU A 214 -11.45 -7.16 1.96
C GLU A 214 -10.79 -5.94 1.26
N SER A 215 -11.36 -4.73 1.43
CA SER A 215 -10.83 -3.47 0.89
C SER A 215 -9.48 -3.12 1.52
N SER A 216 -9.37 -3.24 2.85
CA SER A 216 -8.13 -2.99 3.59
C SER A 216 -6.98 -3.91 3.16
N ALA A 217 -7.29 -5.17 2.88
CA ALA A 217 -6.31 -6.12 2.38
C ALA A 217 -5.85 -5.79 0.95
N VAL A 218 -6.78 -5.39 0.07
CA VAL A 218 -6.44 -4.93 -1.29
C VAL A 218 -5.64 -3.63 -1.26
N ALA A 219 -6.00 -2.68 -0.40
CA ALA A 219 -5.25 -1.44 -0.22
C ALA A 219 -3.79 -1.74 0.19
N THR A 220 -3.59 -2.65 1.16
CA THR A 220 -2.26 -3.10 1.57
C THR A 220 -1.46 -3.71 0.40
N LEU A 221 -2.09 -4.56 -0.41
CA LEU A 221 -1.44 -5.17 -1.59
C LEU A 221 -1.02 -4.13 -2.64
N LEU A 222 -1.76 -3.03 -2.72
CA LEU A 222 -1.46 -1.88 -3.58
C LEU A 222 -0.48 -0.91 -2.95
N GLY A 223 0.03 -1.17 -1.73
CA GLY A 223 0.88 -0.24 -0.99
C GLY A 223 0.16 1.03 -0.50
N GLN A 224 -1.18 1.03 -0.47
CA GLN A 224 -1.97 2.13 0.07
C GLN A 224 -2.16 1.99 1.58
N ASP A 225 -2.53 3.10 2.22
CA ASP A 225 -2.96 3.07 3.61
C ASP A 225 -4.25 2.27 3.75
N SER A 226 -4.22 1.22 4.58
CA SER A 226 -5.36 0.35 4.81
C SER A 226 -6.38 0.97 5.77
N SER A 227 -6.01 1.94 6.62
CA SER A 227 -6.96 2.51 7.59
C SER A 227 -8.06 3.35 6.94
N ASP A 228 -7.77 3.89 5.76
CA ASP A 228 -8.68 4.75 4.99
C ASP A 228 -9.31 3.98 3.81
N ALA A 229 -9.15 2.65 3.79
CA ALA A 229 -9.71 1.80 2.77
C ALA A 229 -11.19 1.51 3.05
N THR A 230 -12.05 1.75 2.05
CA THR A 230 -13.48 1.41 2.14
C THR A 230 -14.00 0.87 0.81
N SER A 231 -15.28 0.53 0.76
CA SER A 231 -15.96 0.09 -0.46
C SER A 231 -16.07 1.23 -1.48
N ILE A 232 -15.89 0.91 -2.76
CA ILE A 232 -16.11 1.84 -3.88
C ILE A 232 -17.54 2.37 -3.96
N ASP A 233 -18.53 1.68 -3.37
CA ASP A 233 -19.90 2.16 -3.29
C ASP A 233 -20.05 3.40 -2.37
N GLU A 234 -19.07 3.65 -1.50
CA GLU A 234 -19.02 4.81 -0.61
C GLU A 234 -18.34 6.03 -1.24
N PHE A 235 -17.66 5.85 -2.37
CA PHE A 235 -17.02 6.94 -3.10
C PHE A 235 -18.08 7.92 -3.66
N ASP A 236 -18.00 9.18 -3.25
CA ASP A 236 -18.81 10.27 -3.81
C ASP A 236 -17.93 11.24 -4.62
N PRO A 237 -18.03 11.25 -5.97
CA PRO A 237 -17.25 12.18 -6.78
C PRO A 237 -17.66 13.64 -6.59
N ASN A 238 -18.78 13.94 -5.92
CA ASN A 238 -19.22 15.32 -5.67
C ASN A 238 -18.84 15.85 -4.27
N ALA A 239 -18.34 14.96 -3.41
CA ALA A 239 -17.93 15.25 -2.04
C ALA A 239 -16.69 14.40 -1.73
N THR A 240 -15.66 14.58 -2.56
CA THR A 240 -14.45 13.76 -2.55
C THR A 240 -13.64 14.00 -1.29
N GLU A 241 -13.26 12.89 -0.63
CA GLU A 241 -12.37 12.83 0.52
C GLU A 241 -11.17 11.94 0.17
N GLU A 242 -10.00 12.22 0.75
CA GLU A 242 -8.81 11.37 0.57
C GLU A 242 -9.08 9.95 1.07
N GLY A 243 -8.47 8.96 0.42
CA GLY A 243 -8.62 7.56 0.80
C GLY A 243 -8.55 6.60 -0.37
N THR A 244 -8.74 5.32 -0.05
CA THR A 244 -8.74 4.22 -1.04
C THR A 244 -10.10 3.54 -1.06
N PHE A 245 -10.67 3.39 -2.25
CA PHE A 245 -12.02 2.87 -2.44
C PHE A 245 -11.98 1.64 -3.34
N VAL A 246 -12.26 0.46 -2.81
CA VAL A 246 -12.06 -0.82 -3.51
C VAL A 246 -13.38 -1.44 -3.94
N ALA A 247 -13.43 -1.96 -5.16
CA ALA A 247 -14.59 -2.71 -5.64
C ALA A 247 -14.76 -4.04 -4.92
N ALA A 248 -16.00 -4.46 -4.69
CA ALA A 248 -16.32 -5.72 -3.98
C ALA A 248 -15.82 -6.99 -4.70
N ASP A 249 -15.52 -6.93 -6.00
CA ASP A 249 -14.89 -8.03 -6.75
C ASP A 249 -13.36 -7.87 -6.87
N HIS A 250 -12.82 -6.84 -6.22
CA HIS A 250 -11.41 -6.43 -6.21
C HIS A 250 -10.84 -6.11 -7.60
N SER A 251 -11.66 -6.01 -8.64
CA SER A 251 -11.18 -5.77 -10.00
C SER A 251 -10.73 -4.32 -10.24
N SER A 252 -11.13 -3.40 -9.37
CA SER A 252 -10.76 -2.00 -9.45
C SER A 252 -10.64 -1.33 -8.07
N ALA A 253 -9.90 -0.23 -8.04
CA ALA A 253 -9.81 0.66 -6.90
C ALA A 253 -9.76 2.13 -7.37
N ILE A 254 -10.26 3.04 -6.55
CA ILE A 254 -10.08 4.49 -6.71
C ILE A 254 -9.19 4.96 -5.56
N VAL A 255 -8.09 5.64 -5.89
CA VAL A 255 -7.20 6.27 -4.91
C VAL A 255 -7.36 7.78 -5.03
N VAL A 256 -7.61 8.46 -3.92
CA VAL A 256 -7.86 9.90 -3.85
C VAL A 256 -6.82 10.60 -3.00
N GLY A 257 -6.29 11.71 -3.49
CA GLY A 257 -5.43 12.61 -2.72
C GLY A 257 -5.10 13.89 -3.47
N ASP A 258 -4.03 14.57 -3.06
CA ASP A 258 -3.58 15.83 -3.65
C ASP A 258 -3.32 15.71 -5.16
N CYS A 259 -3.72 16.73 -5.91
CA CYS A 259 -3.42 16.82 -7.34
C CYS A 259 -1.95 17.10 -7.61
N ALA A 260 -1.37 16.36 -8.56
CA ALA A 260 -0.02 16.58 -9.02
C ALA A 260 0.11 17.88 -9.83
N ALA A 261 1.20 18.62 -9.60
CA ALA A 261 1.52 19.82 -10.38
C ALA A 261 2.11 19.50 -11.76
N SER A 262 2.60 18.27 -11.96
CA SER A 262 3.16 17.78 -13.22
C SER A 262 3.22 16.25 -13.25
N ALA A 263 3.45 15.66 -14.42
CA ALA A 263 3.55 14.21 -14.62
C ALA A 263 4.71 13.50 -13.90
N THR A 264 5.63 14.26 -13.30
CA THR A 264 6.77 13.74 -12.54
C THR A 264 6.87 14.47 -11.20
N ASP A 265 5.72 14.77 -10.60
CA ASP A 265 5.65 15.42 -9.29
C ASP A 265 5.68 14.35 -8.19
N PRO A 266 6.83 14.09 -7.56
CA PRO A 266 6.94 13.03 -6.56
C PRO A 266 6.28 13.43 -5.23
N ASP A 267 6.00 14.72 -5.01
CA ASP A 267 5.46 15.20 -3.73
C ASP A 267 3.95 14.92 -3.62
N ASN A 268 3.26 14.74 -4.75
CA ASN A 268 1.81 14.49 -4.85
C ASN A 268 1.50 13.32 -5.79
N ALA A 269 2.33 12.28 -5.77
CA ALA A 269 2.10 11.06 -6.53
C ALA A 269 1.47 9.98 -5.63
N PHE A 270 0.56 9.19 -6.19
CA PHE A 270 0.09 7.96 -5.53
C PHE A 270 1.13 6.86 -5.76
N GLU A 271 1.60 6.24 -4.70
CA GLU A 271 2.55 5.12 -4.77
C GLU A 271 1.78 3.81 -4.83
N VAL A 272 1.79 3.12 -5.98
CA VAL A 272 1.18 1.80 -6.13
C VAL A 272 2.25 0.73 -6.17
N GLY A 273 2.21 -0.17 -5.19
CA GLY A 273 3.08 -1.34 -5.12
C GLY A 273 2.64 -2.44 -6.07
N LEU A 274 3.61 -3.04 -6.77
CA LEU A 274 3.43 -4.35 -7.39
C LEU A 274 3.97 -5.38 -6.39
N GLY A 275 3.06 -5.97 -5.61
CA GLY A 275 3.41 -6.92 -4.57
C GLY A 275 3.79 -8.31 -5.10
N SER A 276 4.60 -9.02 -4.32
CA SER A 276 4.78 -10.46 -4.36
C SER A 276 4.60 -11.05 -2.96
N VAL A 277 4.11 -12.27 -2.89
CA VAL A 277 3.92 -13.05 -1.67
C VAL A 277 4.89 -14.22 -1.75
N ASP A 278 5.74 -14.35 -0.74
CA ASP A 278 6.68 -15.45 -0.69
C ASP A 278 6.04 -16.76 -0.19
N SER A 279 6.85 -17.82 -0.07
CA SER A 279 6.37 -19.13 0.36
C SER A 279 5.88 -19.19 1.81
N ASP A 280 6.30 -18.23 2.64
CA ASP A 280 5.91 -18.11 4.04
C ASP A 280 4.65 -17.23 4.20
N GLY A 281 4.17 -16.63 3.10
CA GLY A 281 2.97 -15.79 3.06
C GLY A 281 3.29 -14.29 3.20
N GLU A 282 4.56 -13.93 3.39
CA GLU A 282 4.95 -12.54 3.61
C GLU A 282 4.82 -11.73 2.31
N ALA A 283 4.08 -10.63 2.37
CA ALA A 283 4.01 -9.66 1.27
C ALA A 283 5.28 -8.81 1.20
N SER A 284 5.79 -8.62 -0.01
CA SER A 284 6.90 -7.74 -0.34
C SER A 284 6.60 -6.97 -1.61
N SER A 285 7.14 -5.76 -1.76
CA SER A 285 7.06 -5.02 -3.02
C SER A 285 8.17 -5.48 -3.95
N ILE A 286 7.86 -5.75 -5.22
CA ILE A 286 8.87 -5.99 -6.27
C ILE A 286 9.13 -4.74 -7.11
N ALA A 287 8.17 -3.81 -7.13
CA ALA A 287 8.27 -2.56 -7.85
C ALA A 287 7.30 -1.55 -7.26
N GLU A 288 7.73 -0.29 -7.25
CA GLU A 288 6.89 0.84 -6.85
C GLU A 288 6.60 1.68 -8.09
N VAL A 289 5.33 2.07 -8.22
CA VAL A 289 4.84 2.87 -9.35
C VAL A 289 4.28 4.17 -8.80
N GLN A 290 4.85 5.29 -9.23
CA GLN A 290 4.39 6.62 -8.87
C GLN A 290 3.41 7.12 -9.93
N LEU A 291 2.19 7.43 -9.49
CA LEU A 291 1.08 7.92 -10.32
C LEU A 291 0.83 9.40 -10.02
N SER A 292 1.21 10.29 -10.93
CA SER A 292 0.93 11.72 -10.81
C SER A 292 -0.36 12.08 -11.56
N VAL A 293 -1.48 12.22 -10.85
CA VAL A 293 -2.77 12.61 -11.46
C VAL A 293 -2.94 14.11 -11.47
N MET A 294 -3.21 14.69 -12.64
CA MET A 294 -3.31 16.13 -12.84
C MET A 294 -4.76 16.58 -13.04
N THR A 295 -5.03 17.84 -12.73
CA THR A 295 -6.37 18.47 -12.85
C THR A 295 -6.93 18.53 -14.28
N ASP A 296 -6.11 18.25 -15.29
CA ASP A 296 -6.54 18.22 -16.69
C ASP A 296 -7.01 16.83 -17.16
N GLY A 297 -7.08 15.86 -16.25
CA GLY A 297 -7.52 14.49 -16.52
C GLY A 297 -6.42 13.58 -17.09
N THR A 298 -5.16 14.02 -17.05
CA THR A 298 -4.03 13.18 -17.46
C THR A 298 -3.28 12.61 -16.27
N VAL A 299 -2.64 11.45 -16.48
CA VAL A 299 -1.83 10.74 -15.49
C VAL A 299 -0.41 10.62 -16.00
N GLY A 300 0.56 10.99 -15.18
CA GLY A 300 1.97 10.65 -15.36
C GLY A 300 2.31 9.37 -14.60
N VAL A 301 3.18 8.53 -15.17
CA VAL A 301 3.66 7.32 -14.51
C VAL A 301 5.18 7.30 -14.52
N ALA A 302 5.75 7.04 -13.35
CA ALA A 302 7.14 6.66 -13.14
C ALA A 302 7.18 5.42 -12.25
N GLY A 303 8.33 4.77 -12.15
CA GLY A 303 8.46 3.62 -11.26
C GLY A 303 9.84 3.00 -11.30
N GLU A 304 10.10 2.18 -10.30
CA GLU A 304 11.35 1.45 -10.14
C GLU A 304 11.09 0.02 -9.68
N VAL A 305 12.03 -0.87 -9.99
CA VAL A 305 11.96 -2.28 -9.63
C VAL A 305 12.96 -2.51 -8.49
N GLU A 306 12.48 -3.09 -7.40
CA GLU A 306 13.31 -3.40 -6.24
C GLU A 306 14.13 -4.66 -6.47
N GLY A 307 15.42 -4.63 -6.13
CA GLY A 307 16.29 -5.81 -6.20
C GLY A 307 16.67 -6.27 -7.62
N TYR A 308 16.19 -5.59 -8.67
CA TYR A 308 16.54 -5.86 -10.07
C TYR A 308 17.02 -4.61 -10.78
N MET A 309 17.95 -4.78 -11.72
CA MET A 309 18.47 -3.68 -12.56
C MET A 309 18.76 -4.14 -13.98
N ARG A 310 18.84 -3.19 -14.91
CA ARG A 310 19.24 -3.44 -16.31
C ARG A 310 20.77 -3.47 -16.44
N ASP A 311 21.30 -4.52 -17.07
CA ASP A 311 22.72 -4.60 -17.43
C ASP A 311 23.05 -3.76 -18.68
N ALA A 312 24.32 -3.75 -19.10
CA ALA A 312 24.76 -2.99 -20.28
C ALA A 312 24.18 -3.50 -21.61
N ASN A 313 23.56 -4.68 -21.62
CA ASN A 313 22.88 -5.26 -22.78
C ASN A 313 21.36 -5.13 -22.65
N GLU A 314 20.88 -4.33 -21.69
CA GLU A 314 19.46 -4.15 -21.42
C GLU A 314 18.76 -5.47 -21.04
N ASN A 315 19.44 -6.35 -20.28
CA ASN A 315 18.78 -7.50 -19.65
C ASN A 315 18.53 -7.20 -18.18
N TRP A 316 17.43 -7.69 -17.64
CA TRP A 316 17.20 -7.70 -16.19
C TRP A 316 18.15 -8.67 -15.50
N ILE A 317 18.77 -8.20 -14.42
CA ILE A 317 19.63 -8.99 -13.54
C ILE A 317 19.30 -8.65 -12.09
N LYS A 318 19.50 -9.62 -11.19
CA LYS A 318 19.40 -9.39 -9.74
C LYS A 318 20.54 -8.47 -9.26
N GLY A 319 20.18 -7.43 -8.52
CA GLY A 319 21.08 -6.38 -8.00
C GLY A 319 21.97 -6.79 -6.85
#